data_AF-A0A937PIH7-F1
#
_entry.id   AF-A0A937PIH7-F1
#
_cell.length_a   1.000
_cell.length_b   1.000
_cell.length_c   1.000
_cell.angle_alpha   90.00
_cell.angle_beta   90.00
_cell.angle_gamma   90.00
#
_symmetry.space_group_name_H-M   'P 1'
#
loop_
_entity.id
_entity.type
_entity.pdbx_description
1 polymer ?
#
loop_
_entity_poly.entity_id
_entity_poly.type
_entity_poly.pdbx_seq_one_letter_code
_entity_poly.pdbx_strand_id
1 'polypeptide(L)'
;MSFTITPELRSVYTLEIEINLLEFNPKYPKNPKTFGELLRKKRMDKRLTMKDIAKRLNVSETTVYNWEIRNKKPYRKTREKLRSILGLTEKDVSI
;
A
#
# COMPACT_ATOMS: atom_id res chain seq x y z
N MET A 1 15.37 56.91 30.72
CA MET A 1 15.69 56.16 29.50
C MET A 1 14.93 54.85 29.59
N SER A 2 13.80 54.75 28.92
CA SER A 2 12.87 53.63 29.08
C SER A 2 12.83 52.88 27.76
N PHE A 3 13.34 51.64 27.74
CA PHE A 3 13.23 50.76 26.59
C PHE A 3 11.90 50.02 26.68
N THR A 4 10.97 50.35 25.79
CA THR A 4 9.78 49.54 25.53
C THR A 4 10.19 48.33 24.69
N ILE A 5 10.03 47.13 25.22
CA ILE A 5 10.15 45.90 24.43
C ILE A 5 8.80 45.72 23.72
N THR A 6 8.76 45.92 22.41
CA THR A 6 7.60 45.60 21.57
C THR A 6 7.50 44.08 21.36
N PRO A 7 6.29 43.50 21.34
CA PRO A 7 6.09 42.08 21.17
C PRO A 7 6.00 41.73 19.68
N GLU A 8 7.10 41.80 18.94
CA GLU A 8 7.11 41.31 17.55
C GLU A 8 7.22 39.78 17.49
N LEU A 9 6.04 39.16 17.33
CA LEU A 9 5.81 38.12 16.33
C LEU A 9 6.64 36.82 16.41
N ARG A 10 6.41 35.98 17.44
CA ARG A 10 6.62 34.53 17.29
C ARG A 10 5.39 33.91 16.61
N SER A 11 5.31 34.10 15.29
CA SER A 11 4.45 33.26 14.44
C SER A 11 4.95 31.83 14.55
N VAL A 12 4.28 31.02 15.35
CA VAL A 12 4.56 29.59 15.47
C VAL A 12 4.01 28.94 14.20
N TYR A 13 4.86 28.77 13.19
CA TYR A 13 4.47 28.08 11.97
C TYR A 13 4.28 26.60 12.29
N THR A 14 3.04 26.11 12.19
CA THR A 14 2.73 24.69 12.22
C THR A 14 2.75 24.18 10.78
N LEU A 15 3.62 23.20 10.49
CA LEU A 15 3.66 22.54 9.20
C LEU A 15 2.95 21.19 9.34
N GLU A 16 1.80 21.04 8.69
CA GLU A 16 1.12 19.75 8.59
C GLU A 16 1.75 18.97 7.43
N ILE A 17 2.44 17.87 7.76
CA ILE A 17 3.05 16.98 6.76
C ILE A 17 2.21 15.71 6.68
N GLU A 18 1.62 15.47 5.51
CA GLU A 18 1.06 14.17 5.18
C GLU A 18 2.15 13.25 4.62
N ILE A 19 2.70 12.36 5.47
CA ILE A 19 3.68 11.35 5.06
C ILE A 19 3.00 10.03 4.65
N ASN A 20 3.28 9.55 3.44
CA ASN A 20 2.99 8.17 3.07
C ASN A 20 4.15 7.26 3.48
N LEU A 21 4.02 6.58 4.63
CA LEU A 21 5.03 5.66 5.16
C LEU A 21 5.38 4.50 4.22
N LEU A 22 4.48 4.12 3.30
CA LEU A 22 4.75 3.05 2.34
C LEU A 22 5.85 3.44 1.35
N GLU A 23 5.99 4.72 1.02
CA GLU A 23 7.00 5.23 0.08
C GLU A 23 8.44 5.03 0.58
N PHE A 24 8.63 4.88 1.89
CA PHE A 24 9.94 4.61 2.50
C PHE A 24 10.21 3.12 2.70
N ASN A 25 9.22 2.25 2.47
CA ASN A 25 9.40 0.82 2.64
C ASN A 25 10.08 0.22 1.39
N PRO A 26 11.29 -0.35 1.50
CA PRO A 26 12.01 -0.91 0.34
C PRO A 26 11.28 -2.10 -0.29
N LYS A 27 10.37 -2.75 0.45
CA LYS A 27 9.57 -3.88 -0.03
C LYS A 27 8.23 -3.44 -0.65
N TYR A 28 7.92 -2.15 -0.66
CA TYR A 28 6.72 -1.61 -1.28
C TYR A 28 6.97 -1.39 -2.78
N PRO A 29 6.18 -2.04 -3.67
CA PRO A 29 6.36 -1.91 -5.10
C PRO A 29 5.79 -0.57 -5.60
N LYS A 30 6.64 0.46 -5.67
CA LYS A 30 6.28 1.81 -6.10
C LYS A 30 5.70 1.83 -7.52
N ASN A 31 6.39 1.15 -8.45
CA ASN A 31 5.99 1.03 -9.84
C ASN A 31 5.85 -0.45 -10.26
N PRO A 32 4.71 -1.10 -9.96
CA PRO A 32 4.53 -2.53 -10.19
C PRO A 32 4.54 -2.84 -11.68
N LYS A 33 5.35 -3.82 -12.10
CA LYS A 33 5.47 -4.27 -13.50
C LYS A 33 4.86 -5.64 -13.73
N THR A 34 4.48 -6.32 -12.66
CA THR A 34 3.89 -7.66 -12.71
C THR A 34 2.61 -7.70 -11.90
N PHE A 35 1.74 -8.66 -12.23
CA PHE A 35 0.55 -8.93 -11.43
C PHE A 35 0.87 -9.16 -9.94
N GLY A 36 1.94 -9.89 -9.62
CA GLY A 36 2.37 -10.14 -8.24
C GLY A 36 2.74 -8.85 -7.48
N GLU A 37 3.51 -7.97 -8.12
CA GLU A 37 3.87 -6.67 -7.54
C GLU A 37 2.65 -5.76 -7.37
N LEU A 38 1.74 -5.75 -8.34
CA LEU A 38 0.51 -4.97 -8.25
C LEU A 38 -0.41 -5.45 -7.13
N LEU A 39 -0.56 -6.77 -7.02
CA LEU A 39 -1.28 -7.42 -5.93
C LEU A 39 -0.70 -7.00 -4.57
N ARG A 40 0.64 -7.06 -4.46
CA ARG A 40 1.37 -6.64 -3.26
C ARG A 40 1.17 -5.15 -2.95
N LYS A 41 1.21 -4.27 -3.97
CA LYS A 41 0.96 -2.84 -3.83
C LYS A 41 -0.41 -2.59 -3.20
N LYS A 42 -1.47 -3.10 -3.85
CA LYS A 42 -2.86 -2.92 -3.40
C LYS A 42 -3.11 -3.52 -2.02
N ARG A 43 -2.47 -4.64 -1.70
CA ARG A 43 -2.54 -5.22 -0.36
C ARG A 43 -1.93 -4.26 0.69
N MET A 44 -0.77 -3.70 0.41
CA MET A 44 -0.09 -2.76 1.30
C MET A 44 -0.83 -1.42 1.42
N ASP A 45 -1.42 -0.91 0.33
CA ASP A 45 -2.26 0.29 0.32
C ASP A 45 -3.45 0.14 1.27
N LYS A 46 -4.03 -1.07 1.33
CA LYS A 46 -5.11 -1.42 2.26
C LYS A 46 -4.63 -1.87 3.65
N ARG A 47 -3.32 -1.78 3.93
CA ARG A 47 -2.69 -2.19 5.19
C ARG A 47 -2.98 -3.64 5.59
N LEU A 48 -3.15 -4.53 4.61
CA LEU A 48 -3.43 -5.95 4.84
C LEU A 48 -2.13 -6.76 4.87
N THR A 49 -2.09 -7.80 5.71
CA THR A 49 -1.01 -8.80 5.70
C THR A 49 -1.29 -9.90 4.66
N MET A 50 -0.26 -10.68 4.30
CA MET A 50 -0.47 -11.86 3.45
C MET A 50 -1.43 -12.86 4.11
N LYS A 51 -1.33 -13.02 5.44
CA LYS A 51 -2.23 -13.84 6.26
C LYS A 51 -3.69 -13.39 6.19
N ASP A 52 -3.96 -12.08 6.13
CA ASP A 52 -5.32 -11.55 5.99
C ASP A 52 -5.93 -11.93 4.65
N ILE A 53 -5.17 -11.81 3.56
CA ILE A 53 -5.61 -12.24 2.23
C ILE A 53 -5.81 -13.75 2.20
N ALA A 54 -4.88 -14.51 2.78
CA ALA A 54 -4.95 -15.96 2.87
C ALA A 54 -6.24 -16.42 3.59
N LYS A 55 -6.56 -15.80 4.73
CA LYS A 55 -7.78 -16.07 5.50
C LYS A 55 -9.05 -15.73 4.71
N ARG A 56 -9.09 -14.57 4.04
CA ARG A 56 -10.27 -14.14 3.25
C ARG A 56 -10.52 -15.05 2.03
N LEU A 57 -9.48 -15.66 1.48
CA LEU A 57 -9.56 -16.54 0.31
C LEU A 57 -9.58 -18.03 0.65
N ASN A 58 -9.45 -18.38 1.94
CA ASN A 58 -9.29 -19.75 2.42
C ASN A 58 -8.13 -20.50 1.72
N VAL A 59 -6.96 -19.86 1.65
CA VAL A 59 -5.72 -20.43 1.10
C VAL A 59 -4.59 -20.33 2.13
N SER A 60 -3.47 -20.99 1.87
CA SER A 60 -2.28 -20.84 2.71
C SER A 60 -1.59 -19.48 2.48
N GLU A 61 -0.88 -18.97 3.49
CA GLU A 61 -0.03 -17.78 3.33
C GLU A 61 1.05 -17.98 2.27
N THR A 62 1.63 -19.18 2.17
CA THR A 62 2.59 -19.56 1.13
C THR A 62 2.01 -19.42 -0.27
N THR A 63 0.71 -19.68 -0.44
CA THR A 63 0.00 -19.48 -1.71
C THR A 63 -0.02 -18.00 -2.10
N VAL A 64 -0.29 -17.10 -1.15
CA VAL A 64 -0.25 -15.64 -1.37
C VAL A 64 1.17 -15.17 -1.67
N TYR A 65 2.16 -15.67 -0.92
CA TYR A 65 3.58 -15.41 -1.19
C TYR A 65 3.98 -15.81 -2.62
N ASN A 66 3.52 -16.97 -3.10
CA ASN A 66 3.80 -17.42 -4.46
C ASN A 66 3.22 -16.49 -5.53
N TRP A 67 2.08 -15.86 -5.25
CA TRP A 67 1.48 -14.88 -6.17
C TRP A 67 2.24 -13.56 -6.18
N GLU A 68 2.60 -13.03 -5.00
CA GLU A 68 3.22 -11.72 -4.87
C GLU A 68 4.72 -11.71 -5.20
N ILE A 69 5.46 -12.75 -4.81
CA ILE A 69 6.93 -12.78 -4.91
C ILE A 69 7.39 -13.67 -6.05
N ARG A 70 6.81 -14.87 -6.18
CA ARG A 70 7.19 -15.81 -7.25
C ARG A 70 6.42 -15.59 -8.55
N ASN A 71 5.57 -14.55 -8.60
CA ASN A 71 4.76 -14.16 -9.75
C ASN A 71 3.93 -15.31 -10.35
N LYS A 72 3.52 -16.30 -9.52
CA LYS A 72 2.63 -17.37 -9.98
C LYS A 72 1.23 -16.79 -10.16
N LYS A 73 0.62 -17.00 -11.33
CA LYS A 73 -0.73 -16.49 -11.59
C LYS A 73 -1.77 -17.34 -10.83
N PRO A 74 -2.63 -16.72 -9.98
CA PRO A 74 -3.76 -17.42 -9.39
C PRO A 74 -4.77 -17.85 -10.45
N TYR A 75 -5.60 -18.85 -10.14
CA TYR A 75 -6.72 -19.27 -10.99
C TYR A 75 -7.72 -18.12 -11.21
N ARG A 76 -8.48 -18.18 -12.32
CA ARG A 76 -9.46 -17.14 -12.70
C ARG A 76 -10.43 -16.80 -11.57
N LYS A 77 -11.06 -17.81 -10.95
CA LYS A 77 -12.00 -17.63 -9.82
C LYS A 77 -11.35 -16.89 -8.64
N THR A 78 -10.08 -17.16 -8.37
CA THR A 78 -9.33 -16.49 -7.29
C THR A 78 -9.00 -15.05 -7.64
N ARG A 79 -8.68 -14.76 -8.91
CA ARG A 79 -8.47 -13.39 -9.39
C ARG A 79 -9.73 -12.54 -9.26
N GLU A 80 -10.90 -13.11 -9.53
CA GLU A 80 -12.19 -12.43 -9.33
C GLU A 80 -12.42 -12.07 -7.86
N LYS A 81 -12.17 -13.01 -6.94
CA LYS A 81 -12.24 -12.72 -5.48
C LYS A 81 -11.22 -11.66 -5.06
N LEU A 82 -10.00 -11.71 -5.57
CA LEU A 82 -8.97 -10.70 -5.32
C LEU A 82 -9.40 -9.32 -5.82
N ARG A 83 -10.07 -9.24 -6.99
CA ARG A 83 -10.67 -7.99 -7.48
C ARG A 83 -11.69 -7.43 -6.48
N SER A 84 -12.59 -8.26 -5.95
CA SER A 84 -13.56 -7.82 -4.95
C SER A 84 -12.91 -7.35 -3.65
N ILE A 85 -11.90 -8.06 -3.15
CA ILE A 85 -11.24 -7.71 -1.87
C ILE A 85 -10.37 -6.45 -2.01
N LEU A 86 -9.61 -6.35 -3.10
CA LEU A 86 -8.58 -5.32 -3.28
C LEU A 86 -9.01 -4.16 -4.19
N GLY A 87 -10.15 -4.26 -4.88
CA GLY A 87 -10.60 -3.24 -5.82
C GLY A 87 -9.68 -3.14 -7.05
N LEU A 88 -9.14 -4.27 -7.52
CA LEU A 88 -8.33 -4.33 -8.75
C LEU A 88 -9.23 -4.11 -9.96
N THR A 89 -8.84 -3.20 -10.85
CA THR A 89 -9.57 -2.88 -12.09
C THR A 89 -9.14 -3.81 -13.24
N GLU A 90 -9.77 -3.72 -14.41
CA GLU A 90 -9.39 -4.56 -15.56
C GLU A 90 -8.01 -4.18 -16.12
N LYS A 91 -7.68 -2.89 -16.14
CA LYS A 91 -6.38 -2.36 -16.59
C LYS A 91 -5.21 -2.94 -15.78
N ASP A 92 -5.45 -3.23 -14.51
CA ASP A 92 -4.48 -3.79 -13.57
C ASP A 92 -4.09 -5.25 -13.89
N VAL A 93 -4.93 -5.98 -14.63
CA VAL A 93 -4.70 -7.41 -14.94
C VAL A 93 -4.05 -7.62 -16.30
N SER A 94 -3.96 -6.55 -17.11
CA SER A 94 -3.33 -6.56 -18.43
C SER A 94 -1.80 -6.39 -18.40
N ILE A 95 -1.20 -6.33 -17.21
CA ILE A 95 0.24 -6.18 -16.94
C ILE A 95 0.93 -7.54 -16.81
#